data_AF-A0A3M1A4S3-F1
#
_entry.id   AF-A0A3M1A4S3-F1
#
_cell.length_a   1.000
_cell.length_b   1.000
_cell.length_c   1.000
_cell.angle_alpha   90.00
_cell.angle_beta   90.00
_cell.angle_gamma   90.00
#
_symmetry.space_group_name_H-M   'P 1'
#
loop_
_entity.id
_entity.type
_entity.pdbx_description
1 polymer ?
#
loop_
_entity_poly.entity_id
_entity_poly.type
_entity_poly.pdbx_seq_one_letter_code
_entity_poly.pdbx_strand_id
1 'polypeptide(L)'
;MARSSDQIRKVKSFPRDTLEQAKVILEGWNKVGNKLLVPNLSVDEFVKKLQEAEKSVEKAEELKILRAKAIEERNQCLSELWDLTKRIKNAAKATFGDYSPELELLLAQKKEDEKGKMRD
;
A
#
# COMPACT_ATOMS: atom_id res chain seq x y z
N MET A 1 -7.21 -3.21 -23.25
CA MET A 1 -7.14 -4.25 -22.20
C MET A 1 -7.62 -3.62 -20.89
N ALA A 2 -8.88 -3.85 -20.53
CA ALA A 2 -9.49 -3.27 -19.35
C ALA A 2 -9.01 -3.99 -18.08
N ARG A 3 -8.67 -3.23 -17.05
CA ARG A 3 -8.20 -3.73 -15.76
C ARG A 3 -9.30 -4.60 -15.15
N SER A 4 -8.97 -5.85 -14.86
CA SER A 4 -9.84 -6.74 -14.10
C SER A 4 -10.16 -6.04 -12.78
N SER A 5 -11.43 -5.71 -12.59
CA SER A 5 -11.97 -5.22 -11.34
C SER A 5 -11.83 -6.33 -10.30
N ASP A 6 -10.73 -6.29 -9.55
CA ASP A 6 -10.52 -7.13 -8.38
C ASP A 6 -11.71 -6.91 -7.43
N GLN A 7 -12.61 -7.88 -7.40
CA GLN A 7 -13.56 -8.02 -6.33
C GLN A 7 -12.75 -8.23 -5.05
N ILE A 8 -12.52 -7.16 -4.29
CA ILE A 8 -11.94 -7.24 -2.96
C ILE A 8 -12.91 -8.09 -2.14
N ARG A 9 -12.62 -9.38 -2.02
CA ARG A 9 -13.39 -10.30 -1.20
C ARG A 9 -13.44 -9.70 0.20
N LYS A 10 -14.65 -9.51 0.75
CA LYS A 10 -14.82 -9.08 2.16
C LYS A 10 -14.12 -10.11 3.05
N VAL A 11 -12.97 -9.74 3.58
CA VAL A 11 -12.22 -10.55 4.54
C VAL A 11 -13.06 -10.59 5.82
N LYS A 12 -13.42 -11.80 6.27
CA LYS A 12 -14.08 -11.97 7.56
C LYS A 12 -13.13 -11.46 8.65
N SER A 13 -13.64 -10.65 9.57
CA SER A 13 -12.84 -10.17 10.70
C SER A 13 -12.41 -11.34 11.59
N PHE A 14 -11.16 -11.32 12.04
CA PHE A 14 -10.60 -12.26 13.00
C PHE A 14 -9.91 -11.49 14.14
N PRO A 15 -9.75 -12.09 15.34
CA PRO A 15 -9.03 -11.47 16.45
C PRO A 15 -7.57 -11.11 16.11
N ARG A 16 -7.04 -10.01 16.64
CA ARG A 16 -5.66 -9.58 16.35
C ARG A 16 -4.61 -10.55 16.85
N ASP A 17 -4.93 -11.28 17.91
CA ASP A 17 -4.11 -12.26 18.59
C ASP A 17 -4.31 -13.69 18.07
N THR A 18 -4.96 -13.89 16.91
CA THR A 18 -5.24 -15.22 16.33
C THR A 18 -3.99 -16.12 16.27
N LEU A 19 -2.83 -15.58 15.85
CA LEU A 19 -1.59 -16.35 15.79
C LEU A 19 -1.10 -16.77 17.18
N GLU A 20 -1.21 -15.87 18.16
CA GLU A 20 -0.78 -16.14 19.54
C GLU A 20 -1.67 -17.21 20.17
N GLN A 21 -2.98 -17.07 20.01
CA GLN A 21 -3.94 -18.09 20.44
C GLN A 21 -3.63 -19.45 19.80
N ALA A 22 -3.34 -19.48 18.50
CA ALA A 22 -3.01 -20.72 17.81
C ALA A 22 -1.72 -21.39 18.36
N LYS A 23 -0.71 -20.60 18.74
CA LYS A 23 0.51 -21.11 19.38
C LYS A 23 0.22 -21.71 20.75
N VAL A 24 -0.53 -20.99 21.59
CA VAL A 24 -0.94 -21.47 22.92
C VAL A 24 -1.75 -22.77 22.80
N ILE A 25 -2.65 -22.85 21.83
CA ILE A 25 -3.44 -24.07 21.57
C ILE A 25 -2.54 -25.22 21.11
N LEU A 26 -1.56 -24.97 20.23
CA LEU A 26 -0.60 -26.00 19.81
C LEU A 26 0.20 -26.55 21.00
N GLU A 27 0.71 -25.66 21.85
CA GLU A 27 1.41 -26.06 23.08
C GLU A 27 0.52 -26.89 24.01
N GLY A 28 -0.73 -26.47 24.19
CA GLY A 28 -1.71 -27.19 24.98
C GLY A 28 -2.01 -28.58 24.39
N TRP A 29 -2.22 -28.66 23.08
CA TRP A 29 -2.49 -29.92 22.38
C TRP A 29 -1.32 -30.89 22.52
N ASN A 30 -0.08 -30.41 22.36
CA ASN A 30 1.13 -31.22 22.55
C ASN A 30 1.26 -31.76 23.98
N LYS A 31 0.83 -30.99 25.00
CA LYS A 31 0.85 -31.43 26.41
C LYS A 31 -0.24 -32.47 26.72
N VAL A 32 -1.42 -32.30 26.14
CA VAL A 32 -2.55 -33.21 26.36
C VAL A 32 -2.36 -34.52 25.57
N GLY A 33 -1.66 -34.46 24.44
CA GLY A 33 -1.36 -35.60 23.59
C GLY A 33 -2.62 -36.28 23.06
N ASN A 34 -2.60 -37.62 23.00
CA ASN A 34 -3.71 -38.43 22.45
C ASN A 34 -5.03 -38.35 23.24
N LYS A 35 -5.06 -37.64 24.38
CA LYS A 35 -6.29 -37.43 25.14
C LYS A 35 -7.24 -36.42 24.47
N LEU A 36 -6.71 -35.53 23.63
CA LEU A 36 -7.51 -34.57 22.87
C LEU A 36 -7.75 -35.09 21.45
N LEU A 37 -8.99 -35.52 21.18
CA LEU A 37 -9.43 -35.94 19.86
C LEU A 37 -10.28 -34.85 19.23
N VAL A 38 -9.80 -34.29 18.12
CA VAL A 38 -10.54 -33.32 17.32
C VAL A 38 -11.00 -34.01 16.03
N PRO A 39 -12.31 -34.14 15.77
CA PRO A 39 -12.81 -34.77 14.55
C PRO A 39 -12.29 -34.06 13.29
N ASN A 40 -11.79 -34.82 12.33
CA ASN A 40 -11.31 -34.34 11.02
C ASN A 40 -10.21 -33.27 11.08
N LEU A 41 -9.41 -33.23 12.15
CA LEU A 41 -8.27 -32.34 12.26
C LEU A 41 -7.11 -33.05 12.96
N SER A 42 -6.01 -33.23 12.23
CA SER A 42 -4.75 -33.68 12.79
C SER A 42 -3.92 -32.51 13.33
N VAL A 43 -3.02 -32.81 14.28
CA VAL A 43 -2.04 -31.82 14.77
C VAL A 43 -1.16 -31.33 13.62
N ASP A 44 -0.75 -32.22 12.71
CA ASP A 44 0.10 -31.86 11.57
C ASP A 44 -0.59 -30.87 10.62
N GLU A 45 -1.88 -31.05 10.34
CA GLU A 45 -2.67 -30.10 9.54
C GLU A 45 -2.76 -28.73 10.23
N PHE A 46 -2.97 -28.72 11.55
CA PHE A 46 -3.00 -27.49 12.34
C PHE A 46 -1.66 -26.77 12.32
N VAL A 47 -0.56 -27.48 12.54
CA VAL A 47 0.82 -26.95 12.51
C VAL A 47 1.14 -26.38 11.13
N LYS A 48 0.82 -27.11 10.06
CA LYS A 48 1.03 -26.63 8.69
C LYS A 48 0.27 -25.32 8.46
N LYS A 49 -0.98 -25.23 8.93
CA LYS A 49 -1.78 -24.01 8.75
C LYS A 49 -1.24 -22.83 9.55
N LEU A 50 -0.75 -23.08 10.75
CA LEU A 50 -0.08 -22.07 11.57
C LEU A 50 1.16 -21.52 10.86
N GLN A 51 2.02 -22.39 10.32
CA GLN A 51 3.21 -21.98 9.57
C GLN A 51 2.87 -21.18 8.29
N GLU A 52 1.82 -21.56 7.57
CA GLU A 52 1.33 -20.78 6.42
C GLU A 52 0.87 -19.38 6.84
N ALA A 53 0.18 -19.28 7.98
CA ALA A 53 -0.30 -18.01 8.51
C ALA A 53 0.87 -17.11 8.96
N GLU A 54 1.86 -17.67 9.64
CA GLU A 54 3.08 -16.94 10.06
C GLU A 54 3.81 -16.34 8.86
N LYS A 55 4.10 -17.17 7.84
CA LYS A 55 4.72 -16.70 6.59
C LYS A 55 3.93 -15.60 5.90
N SER A 56 2.60 -15.70 5.93
CA SER A 56 1.72 -14.70 5.32
C SER A 56 1.77 -13.37 6.08
N VAL A 57 1.83 -13.41 7.41
CA VAL A 57 1.96 -12.22 8.25
C VAL A 57 3.32 -11.55 8.08
N GLU A 58 4.41 -12.33 8.08
CA GLU A 58 5.75 -11.83 7.78
C GLU A 58 5.78 -11.14 6.42
N LYS A 59 5.21 -11.79 5.39
CA LYS A 59 5.17 -11.21 4.05
C LYS A 59 4.36 -9.91 3.99
N ALA A 60 3.27 -9.83 4.73
CA ALA A 60 2.45 -8.62 4.80
C ALA A 60 3.23 -7.46 5.44
N GLU A 61 4.01 -7.72 6.50
CA GLU A 61 4.82 -6.69 7.14
C GLU A 61 6.00 -6.25 6.24
N GLU A 62 6.65 -7.19 5.54
CA GLU A 62 7.66 -6.84 4.53
C GLU A 62 7.08 -5.91 3.45
N LEU A 63 5.91 -6.24 2.90
CA LEU A 63 5.26 -5.42 1.87
C LEU A 63 4.87 -4.04 2.40
N LYS A 64 4.47 -3.94 3.67
CA LYS A 64 4.18 -2.67 4.32
C LYS A 64 5.43 -1.80 4.44
N ILE A 65 6.58 -2.38 4.81
CA ILE A 65 7.87 -1.67 4.86
C ILE A 65 8.29 -1.22 3.46
N LEU A 66 8.18 -2.09 2.46
CA LEU A 66 8.51 -1.75 1.06
C LEU A 66 7.62 -0.62 0.52
N ARG A 67 6.32 -0.65 0.84
CA ARG A 67 5.40 0.42 0.50
C ARG A 67 5.80 1.74 1.14
N ALA A 68 6.20 1.73 2.41
CA ALA A 68 6.64 2.94 3.10
C ALA A 68 7.88 3.54 2.43
N LYS A 69 8.90 2.71 2.11
CA LYS A 69 10.10 3.14 1.37
C LYS A 69 9.77 3.72 -0.01
N ALA A 70 8.92 3.04 -0.78
CA ALA A 70 8.53 3.51 -2.11
C ALA A 70 7.79 4.87 -2.05
N ILE A 71 6.99 5.11 -0.99
CA ILE A 71 6.32 6.40 -0.77
C ILE A 71 7.36 7.49 -0.45
N GLU A 72 8.34 7.19 0.40
CA GLU A 72 9.42 8.11 0.74
C GLU A 72 10.25 8.49 -0.49
N GLU A 73 10.71 7.50 -1.27
CA GLU A 73 11.46 7.72 -2.51
C GLU A 73 10.67 8.54 -3.53
N ARG A 74 9.38 8.23 -3.71
CA ARG A 74 8.50 9.03 -4.57
C ARG A 74 8.41 10.48 -4.10
N ASN A 75 8.22 10.70 -2.80
CA ASN A 75 8.09 12.06 -2.27
C ASN A 75 9.38 12.85 -2.42
N GLN A 76 10.54 12.21 -2.22
CA GLN A 76 11.84 12.82 -2.45
C GLN A 76 12.00 13.25 -3.92
N CYS A 77 11.74 12.31 -4.85
CA CYS A 77 11.79 12.58 -6.29
C CYS A 77 10.86 13.73 -6.71
N LEU A 78 9.62 13.75 -6.20
CA LEU A 78 8.66 14.82 -6.50
C LEU A 78 9.08 16.16 -5.91
N SER A 79 9.70 16.17 -4.74
CA SER A 79 10.24 17.39 -4.13
C SER A 79 11.35 17.99 -5.00
N GLU A 80 12.31 17.16 -5.43
CA GLU A 80 13.40 17.59 -6.30
C GLU A 80 12.88 18.10 -7.65
N LEU A 81 11.95 17.36 -8.26
CA LEU A 81 11.33 17.77 -9.51
C LEU A 81 10.59 19.10 -9.39
N TRP A 82 9.91 19.34 -8.26
CA TRP A 82 9.24 20.60 -7.99
C TRP A 82 10.24 21.76 -7.88
N ASP A 83 11.37 21.56 -7.21
CA ASP A 83 12.44 22.56 -7.11
C ASP A 83 13.03 22.90 -8.47
N LEU A 84 13.32 21.90 -9.30
CA LEU A 84 13.78 22.09 -10.68
C LEU A 84 12.74 22.84 -11.52
N THR A 85 11.46 22.47 -11.39
CA THR A 85 10.36 23.15 -12.07
C THR A 85 10.29 24.63 -11.71
N LYS A 86 10.41 24.97 -10.41
CA LYS A 86 10.45 26.38 -9.95
C LYS A 86 11.64 27.12 -10.53
N ARG A 87 12.82 26.50 -10.57
CA ARG A 87 14.03 27.11 -11.15
C ARG A 87 13.82 27.44 -12.63
N ILE A 88 13.23 26.53 -13.40
CA ILE A 88 12.90 26.76 -14.81
C ILE A 88 11.91 27.92 -14.96
N LYS A 89 10.83 27.94 -14.17
CA LYS A 89 9.84 29.04 -14.19
C LYS A 89 10.49 30.39 -13.88
N ASN A 90 11.36 30.44 -12.87
CA ASN A 90 12.06 31.67 -12.50
C ASN A 90 13.05 32.12 -13.59
N ALA A 91 13.78 31.19 -14.20
CA ALA A 91 14.68 31.49 -15.31
C ALA A 91 13.92 32.02 -16.54
N ALA A 92 12.76 31.42 -16.87
CA ALA A 92 11.91 31.88 -17.95
C ALA A 92 11.39 33.30 -17.72
N LYS A 93 10.91 33.60 -16.50
CA LYS A 93 10.51 34.96 -16.10
C LYS A 93 11.65 35.97 -16.24
N ALA A 94 12.84 35.63 -15.73
CA ALA A 94 14.01 36.50 -15.83
C ALA A 94 14.48 36.74 -17.27
N THR A 95 14.26 35.78 -18.16
CA THR A 95 14.71 35.84 -19.56
C THR A 95 13.74 36.59 -20.46
N PHE A 96 12.44 36.32 -20.34
CA PHE A 96 11.42 36.83 -21.27
C PHE A 96 10.52 37.91 -20.67
N GLY A 97 10.59 38.13 -19.36
CA GLY A 97 9.70 39.03 -18.62
C GLY A 97 8.42 38.34 -18.12
N ASP A 98 7.76 38.96 -17.16
CA ASP A 98 6.65 38.35 -16.41
C ASP A 98 5.35 38.15 -17.21
N TYR A 99 5.23 38.77 -18.38
CA TYR A 99 4.03 38.75 -19.23
C TYR A 99 4.33 38.31 -20.67
N SER A 100 5.43 37.58 -20.88
CA SER A 100 5.83 37.15 -22.21
C SER A 100 4.96 35.98 -22.72
N PRO A 101 4.63 35.94 -24.03
CA PRO A 101 3.95 34.79 -24.63
C PRO A 101 4.69 33.46 -24.43
N GLU A 102 6.02 33.48 -24.40
CA GLU A 102 6.88 32.31 -24.14
C GLU A 102 6.70 31.78 -22.72
N LEU A 103 6.57 32.67 -21.74
CA LEU A 103 6.27 32.30 -20.36
C LEU A 103 4.85 31.72 -20.24
N GLU A 104 3.87 32.31 -20.93
CA GLU A 104 2.50 31.79 -20.95
C GLU A 104 2.44 30.35 -21.49
N LEU A 105 3.19 30.03 -22.54
CA LEU A 105 3.30 28.68 -23.09
C LEU A 105 3.89 27.67 -22.09
N LEU A 106 4.88 28.08 -21.30
CA LEU A 106 5.49 27.24 -20.26
C LEU A 106 4.58 27.05 -19.03
N LEU A 107 3.74 28.04 -18.74
CA LEU A 107 2.81 28.02 -17.61
C LEU A 107 1.42 27.48 -17.95
N ALA A 108 1.13 27.28 -19.24
CA ALA A 108 -0.15 26.75 -19.73
C ALA A 108 -0.36 25.30 -19.28
N GLN A 109 -0.84 25.12 -18.05
CA GLN A 109 -1.59 23.95 -17.64
C GLN A 109 -3.08 24.25 -17.82
N LYS A 110 -3.73 23.43 -18.66
CA LYS A 110 -5.16 23.34 -18.97
C LYS A 110 -6.10 24.18 -18.09
N LYS A 111 -6.61 25.28 -18.65
CA LYS A 111 -7.85 25.95 -18.16
C LYS A 111 -9.12 25.11 -18.39
N GLU A 112 -9.03 23.88 -18.90
CA GLU A 112 -10.20 23.08 -19.30
C GLU A 112 -10.79 22.22 -18.15
N ASP A 113 -10.03 21.89 -17.10
CA ASP A 113 -10.51 20.94 -16.08
C ASP A 113 -11.26 21.59 -14.89
N GLU A 114 -11.24 22.93 -14.75
CA GLU A 114 -11.94 23.63 -13.64
C GLU A 114 -13.38 24.07 -13.97
N LYS A 115 -13.82 24.02 -15.24
CA LYS A 115 -15.21 24.35 -15.62
C LYS A 115 -16.20 23.19 -15.45
N GLY A 116 -15.75 22.01 -15.02
CA GLY A 116 -16.60 20.84 -14.75
C GLY A 116 -16.99 20.62 -13.29
N LYS A 117 -16.61 21.53 -12.36
CA LYS A 117 -16.88 21.38 -10.92
C LYS A 117 -17.88 22.39 -10.34
N MET A 118 -18.67 23.02 -11.21
CA MET A 118 -19.90 23.74 -10.87
C MET A 118 -20.98 23.31 -11.88
N ARG A 119 -22.08 22.72 -11.40
CA ARG A 119 -23.07 21.85 -12.10
C ARG A 119 -22.64 20.38 -11.99
N ASP A 120 -23.13 19.54 -11.09
CA ASP A 120 -24.40 19.49 -10.35
C ASP A 120 -24.20 19.04 -8.88
#